data_AF-A0A4R5PQX9-F1
#
_entry.id   AF-A0A4R5PQX9-F1
#
_cell.length_a   1.000
_cell.length_b   1.000
_cell.length_c   1.000
_cell.angle_alpha   90.00
_cell.angle_beta   90.00
_cell.angle_gamma   90.00
#
_symmetry.space_group_name_H-M   'P 1'
#
loop_
_entity.id
_entity.type
_entity.pdbx_description
1 polymer ?
#
loop_
_entity_poly.entity_id
_entity_poly.type
_entity_poly.pdbx_seq_one_letter_code
_entity_poly.pdbx_strand_id
1 'polypeptide(L)'
;MTIAGPHSLSGTAVTPDAARMLDVIEEHFAEHAEVRRHGALVHLESEAGGADIRAETGRLTIALDGTSGDALELMRTMLAEHLFYFAGAEPLELSWSAAPRPGALAGFHQARVVARRQVTPRMLRLTFACGDVTPLVGGDIHVRLLVPPKGREPVWPGLREDGRIAWPEGEDELLVRAYTIRSVDAVRNEFDIDVFQHAGHGVATPGADFARDAGPGDLVGLMGPGAGGIPQAASVLLVGDETALPAIARIVAEAPADTRVEAIIEVEDAAEEQPLPGGATLGVRWLHRATYPQEKPDTLLRAALQAIDAAPDDTFVWVACEKDDVRVIRKHLKSRGHDRKRMYVAYYWERQ
;
A
#
# COMPACT_ATOMS: atom_id res chain seq x y z
N MET A 1 33.47 -4.22 -16.49
CA MET A 1 33.78 -4.52 -15.08
C MET A 1 33.25 -3.34 -14.29
N THR A 2 31.97 -3.38 -13.93
CA THR A 2 31.33 -2.34 -13.12
C THR A 2 31.82 -2.56 -11.69
N ILE A 3 32.44 -1.54 -11.10
CA ILE A 3 32.90 -1.60 -9.71
C ILE A 3 31.63 -1.69 -8.87
N ALA A 4 31.43 -2.83 -8.21
CA ALA A 4 30.33 -3.05 -7.29
C ALA A 4 30.30 -1.90 -6.27
N GLY A 5 29.17 -1.19 -6.20
CA GLY A 5 28.99 -0.10 -5.24
C GLY A 5 29.03 -0.63 -3.79
N PRO A 6 29.10 0.25 -2.79
CA PRO A 6 29.13 -0.15 -1.38
C PRO A 6 27.87 -0.92 -0.92
N HIS A 7 26.79 -0.87 -1.70
CA HIS A 7 25.50 -1.50 -1.43
C HIS A 7 25.04 -2.37 -2.61
N SER A 8 25.90 -3.28 -3.05
CA SER A 8 25.59 -4.23 -4.12
C SER A 8 25.30 -5.63 -3.59
N LEU A 9 24.40 -6.35 -4.25
CA LEU A 9 24.13 -7.77 -4.00
C LEU A 9 23.93 -8.51 -5.32
N SER A 10 24.40 -9.75 -5.40
CA SER A 10 24.09 -10.62 -6.55
C SER A 10 23.26 -11.82 -6.13
N GLY A 11 22.40 -12.30 -7.01
CA GLY A 11 21.53 -13.44 -6.77
C GLY A 11 21.43 -14.36 -7.99
N THR A 12 21.02 -15.60 -7.74
CA THR A 12 20.71 -16.58 -8.79
C THR A 12 19.38 -17.24 -8.48
N ALA A 13 18.46 -17.17 -9.43
CA ALA A 13 17.17 -17.85 -9.37
C ALA A 13 17.14 -19.00 -10.38
N VAL A 14 17.16 -20.25 -9.91
CA VAL A 14 17.05 -21.44 -10.77
C VAL A 14 15.57 -21.70 -11.04
N THR A 15 15.20 -21.72 -12.31
CA THR A 15 13.81 -21.87 -12.75
C THR A 15 13.75 -22.59 -14.10
N PRO A 16 12.71 -23.43 -14.34
CA PRO A 16 12.55 -24.12 -15.63
C PRO A 16 12.44 -23.18 -16.83
N ASP A 17 11.88 -21.98 -16.64
CA ASP A 17 11.62 -21.03 -17.73
C ASP A 17 12.04 -19.60 -17.35
N ALA A 18 13.34 -19.36 -17.42
CA ALA A 18 13.93 -18.05 -17.13
C ALA A 18 13.47 -16.96 -18.12
N ALA A 19 13.18 -17.32 -19.38
CA ALA A 19 12.74 -16.35 -20.38
C ALA A 19 11.32 -15.85 -20.05
N ARG A 20 10.39 -16.77 -19.77
CA ARG A 20 9.03 -16.41 -19.32
C ARG A 20 9.06 -15.61 -18.04
N MET A 21 9.88 -15.99 -17.06
CA MET A 21 10.02 -15.25 -15.81
C MET A 21 10.50 -13.81 -16.07
N LEU A 22 11.47 -13.63 -16.97
CA LEU A 22 11.96 -12.31 -17.35
C LEU A 22 10.89 -11.45 -18.04
N ASP A 23 10.05 -12.05 -18.89
CA ASP A 23 8.92 -11.36 -19.54
C ASP A 23 7.91 -10.84 -18.50
N VAL A 24 7.57 -11.68 -17.51
CA VAL A 24 6.65 -11.30 -16.43
C VAL A 24 7.24 -10.19 -15.55
N ILE A 25 8.54 -10.24 -15.26
CA ILE A 25 9.25 -9.18 -14.52
C ILE A 25 9.17 -7.85 -15.29
N GLU A 26 9.46 -7.85 -16.60
CA GLU A 26 9.40 -6.64 -17.41
C GLU A 26 8.00 -6.01 -17.37
N GLU A 27 6.95 -6.82 -17.59
CA GLU A 27 5.58 -6.33 -17.62
C GLU A 27 5.12 -5.82 -16.25
N HIS A 28 5.36 -6.58 -15.19
CA HIS A 28 4.88 -6.25 -13.85
C HIS A 28 5.57 -5.01 -13.28
N PHE A 29 6.89 -4.89 -13.42
CA PHE A 29 7.63 -3.77 -12.85
C PHE A 29 7.50 -2.47 -13.63
N ALA A 30 6.96 -2.48 -14.84
CA ALA A 30 6.68 -1.27 -15.61
C ALA A 30 5.66 -0.33 -14.92
N GLU A 31 4.89 -0.84 -13.95
CA GLU A 31 3.99 -0.02 -13.13
C GLU A 31 4.69 0.65 -11.95
N HIS A 32 5.90 0.19 -11.58
CA HIS A 32 6.57 0.53 -10.32
C HIS A 32 7.99 1.10 -10.50
N ALA A 33 8.61 0.93 -11.66
CA ALA A 33 9.98 1.32 -11.94
C ALA A 33 10.14 1.76 -13.41
N GLU A 34 11.22 2.46 -13.72
CA GLU A 34 11.65 2.56 -15.11
C GLU A 34 12.21 1.21 -15.55
N VAL A 35 11.66 0.65 -16.64
CA VAL A 35 12.06 -0.66 -17.15
C VAL A 35 12.67 -0.51 -18.53
N ARG A 36 13.85 -1.10 -18.74
CA ARG A 36 14.55 -1.12 -20.03
C ARG A 36 15.00 -2.54 -20.35
N ARG A 37 14.59 -3.05 -21.51
CA ARG A 37 14.96 -4.40 -21.96
C ARG A 37 15.98 -4.38 -23.09
N HIS A 38 17.00 -5.21 -22.95
CA HIS A 38 18.03 -5.46 -23.96
C HIS A 38 18.21 -6.98 -24.16
N GLY A 39 17.38 -7.57 -25.02
CA GLY A 39 17.40 -9.01 -25.29
C GLY A 39 17.01 -9.81 -24.03
N ALA A 40 17.97 -10.56 -23.49
CA ALA A 40 17.82 -11.38 -22.30
C ALA A 40 18.16 -10.64 -20.99
N LEU A 41 18.30 -9.31 -21.01
CA LEU A 41 18.54 -8.47 -19.84
C LEU A 41 17.38 -7.50 -19.65
N VAL A 42 16.85 -7.42 -18.43
CA VAL A 42 15.94 -6.37 -17.96
C VAL A 42 16.69 -5.54 -16.93
N HIS A 43 16.69 -4.24 -17.14
CA HIS A 43 17.18 -3.23 -16.19
C HIS A 43 15.98 -2.52 -15.58
N LEU A 44 15.93 -2.47 -14.26
CA LEU A 44 14.93 -1.76 -13.46
C LEU A 44 15.61 -0.62 -12.71
N GLU A 45 15.04 0.58 -12.73
CA GLU A 45 15.52 1.72 -11.94
C GLU A 45 14.37 2.30 -11.11
N SER A 46 14.62 2.50 -9.82
CA SER A 46 13.64 3.02 -8.86
C SER A 46 14.33 3.94 -7.85
N GLU A 47 13.56 4.58 -6.96
CA GLU A 47 14.13 5.40 -5.87
C GLU A 47 15.01 4.58 -4.89
N ALA A 48 14.75 3.27 -4.78
CA ALA A 48 15.55 2.37 -3.95
C ALA A 48 16.90 2.02 -4.59
N GLY A 49 17.03 2.18 -5.92
CA GLY A 49 18.22 1.83 -6.69
C GLY A 49 17.90 1.03 -7.95
N GLY A 50 18.93 0.40 -8.51
CA GLY A 50 18.91 -0.29 -9.79
C GLY A 50 19.00 -1.82 -9.66
N ALA A 51 18.32 -2.54 -10.55
CA ALA A 51 18.40 -4.00 -10.64
C ALA A 51 18.60 -4.47 -12.09
N ASP A 52 19.62 -5.28 -12.30
CA ASP A 52 19.89 -5.96 -13.57
C ASP A 52 19.54 -7.44 -13.43
N ILE A 53 18.59 -7.91 -14.24
CA ILE A 53 18.11 -9.29 -14.22
C ILE A 53 18.31 -9.89 -15.61
N ARG A 54 19.09 -10.97 -15.70
CA ARG A 54 19.45 -11.60 -16.97
C ARG A 54 18.97 -13.04 -17.02
N ALA A 55 18.27 -13.39 -18.10
CA ALA A 55 17.90 -14.76 -18.40
C ALA A 55 19.04 -15.53 -19.06
N GLU A 56 19.31 -16.70 -18.52
CA GLU A 56 20.20 -17.73 -19.05
C GLU A 56 19.46 -19.07 -19.03
N THR A 57 20.00 -20.08 -19.72
CA THR A 57 19.36 -21.41 -19.75
C THR A 57 19.20 -21.96 -18.33
N GLY A 58 17.95 -22.11 -17.88
CA GLY A 58 17.58 -22.69 -16.58
C GLY A 58 17.76 -21.76 -15.37
N ARG A 59 18.09 -20.47 -15.56
CA ARG A 59 18.25 -19.54 -14.43
C ARG A 59 18.14 -18.06 -14.81
N LEU A 60 17.86 -17.24 -13.80
CA LEU A 60 18.11 -15.80 -13.82
C LEU A 60 19.39 -15.48 -13.03
N THR A 61 20.25 -14.62 -13.56
CA THR A 61 21.29 -13.94 -12.77
C THR A 61 20.83 -12.53 -12.44
N ILE A 62 21.02 -12.13 -11.19
CA ILE A 62 20.48 -10.89 -10.63
C ILE A 62 21.63 -10.09 -10.04
N ALA A 63 21.68 -8.79 -10.33
CA ALA A 63 22.51 -7.82 -9.65
C ALA A 63 21.61 -6.68 -9.13
N LEU A 64 21.74 -6.34 -7.85
CA LEU A 64 21.05 -5.26 -7.18
C LEU A 64 22.08 -4.25 -6.71
N ASP A 65 21.80 -2.97 -6.93
CA ASP A 65 22.60 -1.84 -6.46
C ASP A 65 21.67 -0.85 -5.76
N GLY A 66 21.67 -0.87 -4.43
CA GLY A 66 20.81 -0.02 -3.60
C GLY A 66 21.41 1.35 -3.31
N THR A 67 20.56 2.36 -3.12
CA THR A 67 20.99 3.71 -2.71
C THR A 67 21.49 3.77 -1.25
N SER A 68 21.07 2.80 -0.44
CA SER A 68 21.51 2.56 0.93
C SER A 68 21.46 1.06 1.25
N GLY A 69 21.98 0.66 2.42
CA GLY A 69 21.80 -0.71 2.89
C GLY A 69 20.33 -1.10 3.01
N ASP A 70 19.48 -0.24 3.56
CA ASP A 70 18.06 -0.56 3.80
C ASP A 70 17.29 -0.62 2.48
N ALA A 71 17.64 0.24 1.52
CA ALA A 71 17.12 0.18 0.17
C ALA A 71 17.52 -1.14 -0.53
N LEU A 72 18.76 -1.60 -0.36
CA LEU A 72 19.20 -2.89 -0.90
C LEU A 72 18.41 -4.08 -0.30
N GLU A 73 18.16 -4.08 1.01
CA GLU A 73 17.36 -5.14 1.65
C GLU A 73 15.90 -5.09 1.17
N LEU A 74 15.32 -3.90 1.01
CA LEU A 74 13.99 -3.71 0.45
C LEU A 74 13.91 -4.27 -0.98
N MET A 75 14.88 -3.93 -1.83
CA MET A 75 14.96 -4.45 -3.21
C MET A 75 15.10 -5.97 -3.23
N ARG A 76 15.94 -6.55 -2.38
CA ARG A 76 16.12 -7.99 -2.26
C ARG A 76 14.81 -8.69 -1.92
N THR A 77 14.13 -8.23 -0.86
CA THR A 77 12.87 -8.82 -0.41
C THR A 77 11.77 -8.63 -1.44
N MET A 78 11.63 -7.43 -1.99
CA MET A 78 10.65 -7.14 -3.02
C MET A 78 10.83 -8.07 -4.23
N LEU A 79 12.05 -8.21 -4.76
CA LEU A 79 12.29 -9.07 -5.91
C LEU A 79 12.08 -10.55 -5.57
N ALA A 80 12.52 -11.00 -4.39
CA ALA A 80 12.31 -12.38 -3.95
C ALA A 80 10.82 -12.73 -3.85
N GLU A 81 10.00 -11.89 -3.21
CA GLU A 81 8.54 -12.11 -3.10
C GLU A 81 7.89 -12.22 -4.49
N HIS A 82 8.25 -11.34 -5.41
CA HIS A 82 7.71 -11.35 -6.77
C HIS A 82 8.15 -12.58 -7.58
N LEU A 83 9.42 -12.98 -7.51
CA LEU A 83 9.90 -14.18 -8.21
C LEU A 83 9.14 -15.43 -7.78
N PHE A 84 8.92 -15.61 -6.47
CA PHE A 84 8.13 -16.74 -5.96
C PHE A 84 6.64 -16.61 -6.33
N TYR A 85 6.08 -15.40 -6.32
CA TYR A 85 4.71 -15.16 -6.77
C TYR A 85 4.52 -15.52 -8.26
N PHE A 86 5.44 -15.10 -9.13
CA PHE A 86 5.42 -15.38 -10.57
C PHE A 86 5.70 -16.85 -10.92
N ALA A 87 6.48 -17.55 -10.07
CA ALA A 87 6.69 -18.99 -10.20
C ALA A 87 5.41 -19.77 -9.87
N GLY A 88 4.63 -19.32 -8.89
CA GLY A 88 3.41 -20.00 -8.46
C GLY A 88 3.73 -21.43 -8.00
N ALA A 89 3.25 -22.43 -8.74
CA ALA A 89 3.53 -23.84 -8.47
C ALA A 89 4.81 -24.38 -9.13
N GLU A 90 5.45 -23.59 -10.01
CA GLU A 90 6.70 -24.00 -10.66
C GLU A 90 7.87 -24.01 -9.66
N PRO A 91 8.80 -24.98 -9.75
CA PRO A 91 9.99 -25.00 -8.92
C PRO A 91 10.83 -23.74 -9.09
N LEU A 92 11.21 -23.12 -7.98
CA LEU A 92 12.11 -21.97 -7.92
C LEU A 92 13.06 -22.10 -6.74
N GLU A 93 14.35 -22.03 -7.00
CA GLU A 93 15.38 -21.90 -5.97
C GLU A 93 16.08 -20.55 -6.12
N LEU A 94 16.10 -19.75 -5.07
CA LEU A 94 16.72 -18.43 -5.06
C LEU A 94 17.81 -18.38 -4.01
N SER A 95 18.99 -17.93 -4.42
CA SER A 95 20.16 -17.75 -3.56
C SER A 95 20.80 -16.39 -3.80
N TRP A 96 21.40 -15.84 -2.74
CA TRP A 96 22.07 -14.54 -2.75
C TRP A 96 23.53 -14.69 -2.37
N SER A 97 24.39 -13.81 -2.87
CA SER A 97 25.83 -13.83 -2.60
C SER A 97 26.21 -13.47 -1.16
N ALA A 98 25.27 -12.90 -0.40
CA ALA A 98 25.41 -12.62 1.02
C ALA A 98 24.08 -12.90 1.73
N ALA A 99 24.17 -13.37 2.98
CA ALA A 99 23.00 -13.57 3.82
C ALA A 99 22.30 -12.23 4.14
N PRO A 100 20.99 -12.26 4.42
CA PRO A 100 20.27 -11.13 4.99
C PRO A 100 20.97 -10.50 6.18
N ARG A 101 20.91 -9.17 6.29
CA ARG A 101 21.45 -8.49 7.47
C ARG A 101 20.63 -8.92 8.70
N PRO A 102 21.27 -9.36 9.79
CA PRO A 102 20.56 -9.65 11.03
C PRO A 102 19.92 -8.36 11.56
N GLY A 103 18.62 -8.39 11.85
CA GLY A 103 17.90 -7.23 12.38
C GLY A 103 16.43 -7.22 12.01
N ALA A 104 15.77 -6.12 12.34
CA ALA A 104 14.40 -5.85 11.91
C ALA A 104 14.34 -5.70 10.37
N LEU A 105 13.23 -6.13 9.77
CA LEU A 105 12.95 -5.90 8.36
C LEU A 105 13.06 -4.41 8.02
N ALA A 106 13.54 -4.07 6.82
CA ALA A 106 13.54 -2.69 6.35
C ALA A 106 12.10 -2.12 6.39
N GLY A 107 11.96 -0.91 6.95
CA GLY A 107 10.64 -0.28 7.16
C GLY A 107 9.77 -0.95 8.21
N PHE A 108 10.33 -1.80 9.08
CA PHE A 108 9.62 -2.34 10.24
C PHE A 108 9.81 -1.47 11.48
N HIS A 109 8.68 -1.10 12.09
CA HIS A 109 8.65 -0.31 13.32
C HIS A 109 7.72 -0.95 14.34
N GLN A 110 8.13 -1.00 15.60
CA GLN A 110 7.22 -1.35 16.68
C GLN A 110 6.52 -0.09 17.19
N ALA A 111 5.22 -0.18 17.46
CA ALA A 111 4.45 0.89 18.05
C ALA A 111 3.49 0.34 19.11
N ARG A 112 3.02 1.22 19.99
CA ARG A 112 2.06 0.86 21.04
C ARG A 112 0.82 1.70 20.92
N VAL A 113 -0.35 1.08 21.09
CA VAL A 113 -1.60 1.82 21.22
C VAL A 113 -1.50 2.72 22.47
N VAL A 114 -1.81 4.00 22.31
CA VAL A 114 -1.86 4.97 23.43
C VAL A 114 -3.25 5.55 23.63
N ALA A 115 -4.08 5.57 22.59
CA ALA A 115 -5.46 6.01 22.69
C ALA A 115 -6.36 5.31 21.66
N ARG A 116 -7.66 5.28 21.97
CA ARG A 116 -8.74 4.85 21.09
C ARG A 116 -9.88 5.85 21.18
N ARG A 117 -10.43 6.28 20.05
CA ARG A 117 -11.53 7.25 19.98
C ARG A 117 -12.54 6.89 18.91
N GLN A 118 -13.83 6.96 19.24
CA GLN A 118 -14.90 6.92 18.23
C GLN A 118 -14.96 8.27 17.50
N VAL A 119 -14.72 8.29 16.19
CA VAL A 119 -14.72 9.51 15.36
C VAL A 119 -16.12 9.79 14.83
N THR A 120 -16.74 8.78 14.24
CA THR A 120 -18.13 8.71 13.78
C THR A 120 -18.69 7.36 14.22
N PRO A 121 -20.01 7.09 14.15
CA PRO A 121 -20.56 5.81 14.63
C PRO A 121 -19.87 4.56 14.06
N ARG A 122 -19.39 4.60 12.82
CA ARG A 122 -18.66 3.49 12.17
C ARG A 122 -17.17 3.75 11.91
N MET A 123 -16.57 4.81 12.46
CA MET A 123 -15.11 5.03 12.36
C MET A 123 -14.44 5.08 13.73
N LEU A 124 -13.52 4.14 13.98
CA LEU A 124 -12.68 4.13 15.19
C LEU A 124 -11.26 4.59 14.85
N ARG A 125 -10.75 5.55 15.61
CA ARG A 125 -9.35 5.98 15.56
C ARG A 125 -8.53 5.29 16.63
N LEU A 126 -7.40 4.72 16.25
CA LEU A 126 -6.34 4.29 17.13
C LEU A 126 -5.16 5.25 16.98
N THR A 127 -4.65 5.73 18.12
CA THR A 127 -3.41 6.51 18.18
C THR A 127 -2.31 5.61 18.72
N PHE A 128 -1.16 5.63 18.05
CA PHE A 128 -0.01 4.81 18.39
C PHE A 128 1.20 5.69 18.69
N ALA A 129 1.94 5.35 19.73
CA ALA A 129 3.28 5.89 19.97
C ALA A 129 4.33 5.00 19.29
N CYS A 130 5.25 5.61 18.55
CA CYS A 130 6.37 4.94 17.89
C CYS A 130 7.69 5.52 18.43
N GLY A 131 8.79 4.75 18.36
CA GLY A 131 10.11 5.26 18.75
C GLY A 131 10.61 6.39 17.84
N ASP A 132 10.26 6.33 16.56
CA ASP A 132 10.56 7.35 15.56
C ASP A 132 9.44 7.34 14.51
N VAL A 133 8.79 8.48 14.31
CA VAL A 133 7.75 8.65 13.28
C VAL A 133 8.27 9.35 12.02
N THR A 134 9.55 9.74 11.96
CA THR A 134 10.13 10.43 10.81
C THR A 134 9.87 9.69 9.48
N PRO A 135 9.99 8.35 9.40
CA PRO A 135 9.69 7.61 8.17
C PRO A 135 8.19 7.61 7.77
N LEU A 136 7.30 8.03 8.67
CA LEU A 136 5.85 8.07 8.45
C LEU A 136 5.38 9.45 7.94
N VAL A 137 6.26 10.45 8.00
CA VAL A 137 5.98 11.84 7.60
C VAL A 137 6.26 12.00 6.10
N GLY A 138 5.26 12.50 5.36
CA GLY A 138 5.36 12.66 3.92
C GLY A 138 5.46 11.32 3.17
N GLY A 139 5.49 11.38 1.84
CA GLY A 139 5.61 10.19 0.99
C GLY A 139 4.34 9.32 0.99
N ASP A 140 4.55 8.01 1.01
CA ASP A 140 3.49 7.00 1.01
C ASP A 140 2.69 6.98 2.32
N ILE A 141 1.41 6.60 2.22
CA ILE A 141 0.47 6.72 3.34
C ILE A 141 -0.06 5.38 3.84
N HIS A 142 0.21 4.28 3.12
CA HIS A 142 -0.25 2.94 3.50
C HIS A 142 0.83 2.12 4.18
N VAL A 143 0.42 1.45 5.26
CA VAL A 143 1.22 0.53 6.06
C VAL A 143 0.50 -0.80 6.21
N ARG A 144 1.26 -1.87 6.44
CA ARG A 144 0.71 -3.09 7.04
C ARG A 144 0.84 -2.99 8.54
N LEU A 145 -0.28 -3.07 9.23
CA LEU A 145 -0.37 -3.23 10.68
C LEU A 145 -0.31 -4.73 11.02
N LEU A 146 0.63 -5.10 11.87
CA LEU A 146 0.90 -6.44 12.34
C LEU A 146 0.47 -6.53 13.80
N VAL A 147 -0.58 -7.31 14.06
CA VAL A 147 -1.16 -7.46 15.40
C VAL A 147 -0.82 -8.85 15.92
N PRO A 148 -0.04 -8.97 17.00
CA PRO A 148 0.28 -10.26 17.60
C PRO A 148 -0.92 -10.85 18.35
N PRO A 149 -0.95 -12.18 18.52
CA PRO A 149 -1.96 -12.86 19.33
C PRO A 149 -1.91 -12.37 20.79
N LYS A 150 -3.09 -12.15 21.39
CA LYS A 150 -3.20 -11.66 22.77
C LYS A 150 -2.62 -12.66 23.77
N GLY A 151 -1.93 -12.13 24.79
CA GLY A 151 -1.40 -12.93 25.90
C GLY A 151 -0.08 -13.67 25.62
N ARG A 152 0.58 -13.38 24.48
CA ARG A 152 1.87 -13.96 24.11
C ARG A 152 2.92 -12.87 23.88
N GLU A 153 4.18 -13.24 24.04
CA GLU A 153 5.31 -12.40 23.60
C GLU A 153 5.28 -12.30 22.07
N PRO A 154 5.29 -11.10 21.47
CA PRO A 154 5.23 -10.98 20.02
C PRO A 154 6.47 -11.56 19.32
N VAL A 155 6.24 -12.46 18.37
CA VAL A 155 7.24 -12.92 17.42
C VAL A 155 7.10 -12.06 16.16
N TRP A 156 8.15 -11.32 15.79
CA TRP A 156 8.13 -10.45 14.62
C TRP A 156 8.67 -11.17 13.37
N PRO A 157 8.20 -10.79 12.18
CA PRO A 157 8.70 -11.39 10.95
C PRO A 157 10.18 -11.08 10.73
N GLY A 158 10.92 -12.10 10.29
CA GLY A 158 12.33 -12.01 9.96
C GLY A 158 12.58 -12.14 8.45
N LEU A 159 13.82 -12.46 8.09
CA LEU A 159 14.22 -12.72 6.70
C LEU A 159 14.65 -14.17 6.54
N ARG A 160 14.19 -14.79 5.45
CA ARG A 160 14.66 -16.09 4.99
C ARG A 160 15.96 -15.93 4.21
N GLU A 161 16.74 -17.00 4.09
CA GLU A 161 17.98 -17.00 3.29
C GLU A 161 17.73 -16.66 1.81
N ASP A 162 16.57 -17.02 1.27
CA ASP A 162 16.13 -16.68 -0.09
C ASP A 162 15.69 -15.20 -0.24
N GLY A 163 15.71 -14.42 0.84
CA GLY A 163 15.38 -13.00 0.85
C GLY A 163 13.91 -12.67 1.11
N ARG A 164 13.01 -13.67 1.13
CA ARG A 164 11.59 -13.46 1.47
C ARG A 164 11.38 -13.19 2.96
N ILE A 165 10.20 -12.72 3.30
CA ILE A 165 9.79 -12.54 4.69
C ILE A 165 9.54 -13.90 5.33
N ALA A 166 10.16 -14.13 6.49
CA ALA A 166 9.86 -15.25 7.38
C ALA A 166 8.72 -14.83 8.32
N TRP A 167 7.48 -15.14 7.95
CA TRP A 167 6.31 -14.85 8.79
C TRP A 167 6.23 -15.84 9.95
N PRO A 168 5.84 -15.38 11.16
CA PRO A 168 5.45 -16.27 12.25
C PRO A 168 4.23 -17.12 11.85
N GLU A 169 4.21 -18.38 12.27
CA GLU A 169 3.17 -19.36 11.94
C GLU A 169 2.56 -19.98 13.21
N GLY A 170 1.41 -20.64 13.09
CA GLY A 170 0.78 -21.36 14.19
C GLY A 170 0.26 -20.43 15.29
N GLU A 171 0.62 -20.71 16.55
CA GLU A 171 0.15 -19.92 17.70
C GLU A 171 0.70 -18.50 17.75
N ASP A 172 1.74 -18.20 16.96
CA ASP A 172 2.37 -16.88 16.87
C ASP A 172 1.97 -16.12 15.59
N GLU A 173 1.04 -16.68 14.79
CA GLU A 173 0.56 -16.06 13.55
C GLU A 173 0.03 -14.64 13.81
N LEU A 174 0.52 -13.69 13.01
CA LEU A 174 0.17 -12.29 13.13
C LEU A 174 -1.07 -11.97 12.29
N LEU A 175 -2.00 -11.21 12.85
CA LEU A 175 -3.01 -10.55 12.03
C LEU A 175 -2.35 -9.41 11.24
N VAL A 176 -2.32 -9.53 9.91
CA VAL A 176 -1.76 -8.52 9.01
C VAL A 176 -2.89 -7.81 8.26
N ARG A 177 -2.98 -6.48 8.38
CA ARG A 177 -3.97 -5.68 7.64
C ARG A 177 -3.33 -4.41 7.08
N ALA A 178 -3.69 -4.05 5.86
CA ALA A 178 -3.31 -2.78 5.27
C ALA A 178 -4.20 -1.66 5.81
N TYR A 179 -3.59 -0.57 6.24
CA TYR A 179 -4.28 0.63 6.71
C TYR A 179 -3.59 1.89 6.21
N THR A 180 -4.32 3.00 6.25
CA THR A 180 -3.77 4.32 6.00
C THR A 180 -3.31 4.93 7.33
N ILE A 181 -2.08 5.41 7.39
CA ILE A 181 -1.69 6.38 8.42
C ILE A 181 -2.50 7.64 8.15
N ARG A 182 -3.39 7.97 9.07
CA ARG A 182 -4.34 9.09 8.95
C ARG A 182 -3.70 10.45 9.22
N SER A 183 -2.79 10.50 10.19
CA SER A 183 -2.04 11.70 10.59
C SER A 183 -0.83 11.31 11.41
N VAL A 184 0.19 12.18 11.42
CA VAL A 184 1.42 12.01 12.20
C VAL A 184 1.65 13.27 13.04
N ASP A 185 1.91 13.08 14.33
CA ASP A 185 2.39 14.10 15.26
C ASP A 185 3.85 13.84 15.58
N ALA A 186 4.74 14.55 14.87
CA ALA A 186 6.18 14.42 15.04
C ALA A 186 6.70 14.94 16.39
N VAL A 187 5.95 15.84 17.06
CA VAL A 187 6.34 16.35 18.39
C VAL A 187 6.13 15.28 19.44
N ARG A 188 5.06 14.51 19.32
CA ARG A 188 4.70 13.44 20.27
C ARG A 188 5.24 12.06 19.87
N ASN A 189 5.81 11.92 18.67
CA ASN A 189 6.10 10.64 18.05
C ASN A 189 4.87 9.71 18.04
N GLU A 190 3.72 10.30 17.71
CA GLU A 190 2.45 9.60 17.62
C GLU A 190 1.94 9.60 16.17
N PHE A 191 1.17 8.58 15.80
CA PHE A 191 0.43 8.57 14.54
C PHE A 191 -0.95 7.94 14.74
N ASP A 192 -1.88 8.30 13.87
CA ASP A 192 -3.25 7.80 13.90
C ASP A 192 -3.51 6.81 12.76
N ILE A 193 -4.31 5.78 13.03
CA ILE A 193 -4.98 4.96 12.03
C ILE A 193 -6.48 4.99 12.30
N ASP A 194 -7.25 5.27 11.27
CA ASP A 194 -8.71 5.17 11.28
C ASP A 194 -9.14 3.81 10.71
N VAL A 195 -9.96 3.08 11.47
CA VAL A 195 -10.44 1.74 11.16
C VAL A 195 -11.96 1.77 11.02
N PHE A 196 -12.43 1.52 9.80
CA PHE A 196 -13.84 1.38 9.51
C PHE A 196 -14.44 0.17 10.24
N GLN A 197 -15.53 0.40 10.96
CA GLN A 197 -16.28 -0.58 11.72
C GLN A 197 -17.46 -1.07 10.87
N HIS A 198 -17.28 -2.23 10.26
CA HIS A 198 -18.32 -2.91 9.52
C HIS A 198 -18.78 -4.15 10.27
N ALA A 199 -20.09 -4.30 10.43
CA ALA A 199 -20.68 -5.54 10.92
C ALA A 199 -21.04 -6.41 9.72
N GLY A 200 -20.36 -7.54 9.54
CA GLY A 200 -20.81 -8.59 8.63
C GLY A 200 -21.41 -9.72 9.46
N HIS A 201 -22.71 -10.00 9.31
CA HIS A 201 -23.33 -11.10 10.04
C HIS A 201 -22.66 -12.42 9.62
N GLY A 202 -21.99 -13.10 10.55
CA GLY A 202 -21.24 -14.33 10.26
C GLY A 202 -19.92 -14.14 9.49
N VAL A 203 -19.47 -12.90 9.27
CA VAL A 203 -18.18 -12.60 8.63
C VAL A 203 -17.21 -12.11 9.70
N ALA A 204 -16.07 -12.79 9.83
CA ALA A 204 -15.01 -12.34 10.74
C ALA A 204 -14.42 -11.00 10.26
N THR A 205 -14.32 -10.03 11.16
CA THR A 205 -13.80 -8.69 10.85
C THR A 205 -12.55 -8.38 11.66
N PRO A 206 -11.49 -9.23 11.60
CA PRO A 206 -10.43 -9.23 12.62
C PRO A 206 -9.69 -7.90 12.75
N GLY A 207 -9.60 -7.10 11.67
CA GLY A 207 -9.05 -5.75 11.73
C GLY A 207 -9.92 -4.77 12.53
N ALA A 208 -11.24 -4.81 12.30
CA ALA A 208 -12.22 -4.03 13.05
C ALA A 208 -12.34 -4.54 14.50
N ASP A 209 -12.30 -5.86 14.70
CA ASP A 209 -12.34 -6.53 16.01
C ASP A 209 -11.15 -6.09 16.86
N PHE A 210 -9.94 -6.14 16.30
CA PHE A 210 -8.75 -5.61 16.94
C PHE A 210 -8.95 -4.14 17.36
N ALA A 211 -9.44 -3.28 16.45
CA ALA A 211 -9.62 -1.87 16.78
C ALA A 211 -10.65 -1.63 17.90
N ARG A 212 -11.72 -2.45 17.99
CA ARG A 212 -12.69 -2.39 19.10
C ARG A 212 -12.13 -2.90 20.41
N ASP A 213 -11.19 -3.82 20.38
CA ASP A 213 -10.66 -4.49 21.56
C ASP A 213 -9.29 -3.96 21.99
N ALA A 214 -8.69 -3.07 21.21
CA ALA A 214 -7.40 -2.46 21.48
C ALA A 214 -7.48 -1.52 22.69
N GLY A 215 -6.48 -1.62 23.55
CA GLY A 215 -6.29 -0.77 24.73
C GLY A 215 -4.88 -0.19 24.81
N PRO A 216 -4.68 0.87 25.60
CA PRO A 216 -3.35 1.43 25.81
C PRO A 216 -2.33 0.38 26.28
N GLY A 217 -1.17 0.35 25.63
CA GLY A 217 -0.09 -0.61 25.90
C GLY A 217 0.00 -1.77 24.92
N ASP A 218 -1.08 -2.08 24.18
CA ASP A 218 -1.08 -3.13 23.15
C ASP A 218 0.02 -2.86 22.12
N LEU A 219 0.88 -3.86 21.90
CA LEU A 219 2.03 -3.77 21.00
C LEU A 219 1.62 -4.21 19.59
N VAL A 220 2.05 -3.44 18.58
CA VAL A 220 1.86 -3.74 17.17
C VAL A 220 3.17 -3.54 16.41
N GLY A 221 3.28 -4.23 15.28
CA GLY A 221 4.29 -3.95 14.27
C GLY A 221 3.69 -3.13 13.13
N LEU A 222 4.51 -2.31 12.50
CA LEU A 222 4.20 -1.64 11.24
C LEU A 222 5.23 -2.03 10.21
N MET A 223 4.78 -2.30 9.00
CA MET A 223 5.65 -2.41 7.82
C MET A 223 5.24 -1.38 6.77
N GLY A 224 6.20 -0.58 6.33
CA GLY A 224 6.01 0.53 5.39
C GLY A 224 6.37 1.88 6.01
N PRO A 225 5.89 3.01 5.46
CA PRO A 225 4.90 3.11 4.38
C PRO A 225 5.42 2.60 3.03
N GLY A 226 4.54 2.22 2.10
CA GLY A 226 4.98 1.73 0.79
C GLY A 226 4.00 1.86 -0.38
N ALA A 227 2.89 2.59 -0.21
CA ALA A 227 2.01 2.98 -1.31
C ALA A 227 1.13 4.18 -0.96
N GLY A 228 0.51 4.77 -1.99
CA GLY A 228 -0.61 5.71 -1.88
C GLY A 228 -0.22 7.15 -1.56
N GLY A 229 1.01 7.55 -1.89
CA GLY A 229 1.48 8.91 -1.63
C GLY A 229 0.58 10.05 -2.10
N ILE A 230 0.82 11.24 -1.54
CA ILE A 230 -0.02 12.42 -1.75
C ILE A 230 0.19 12.97 -3.18
N PRO A 231 -0.88 13.08 -3.99
CA PRO A 231 -0.79 13.58 -5.35
C PRO A 231 -0.18 14.98 -5.43
N GLN A 232 0.79 15.18 -6.33
CA GLN A 232 1.36 16.48 -6.65
C GLN A 232 0.77 16.97 -7.98
N ALA A 233 -0.41 17.59 -7.94
CA ALA A 233 -1.12 18.08 -9.12
C ALA A 233 -1.99 19.30 -8.78
N ALA A 234 -2.19 20.21 -9.75
CA ALA A 234 -3.02 21.40 -9.55
C ALA A 234 -4.53 21.07 -9.42
N SER A 235 -4.97 19.95 -10.02
CA SER A 235 -6.34 19.43 -9.91
C SER A 235 -6.30 17.96 -9.52
N VAL A 236 -7.06 17.62 -8.48
CA VAL A 236 -7.16 16.26 -7.92
C VAL A 236 -8.63 15.87 -7.76
N LEU A 237 -9.00 14.72 -8.29
CA LEU A 237 -10.30 14.07 -8.07
C LEU A 237 -10.09 12.87 -7.12
N LEU A 238 -10.68 12.92 -5.95
CA LEU A 238 -10.64 11.87 -4.93
C LEU A 238 -11.99 11.14 -4.91
N VAL A 239 -11.99 9.82 -5.05
CA VAL A 239 -13.21 9.01 -4.97
C VAL A 239 -13.01 7.79 -4.07
N GLY A 240 -13.94 7.53 -3.16
CA GLY A 240 -13.88 6.32 -2.35
C GLY A 240 -15.03 6.13 -1.39
N ASP A 241 -14.98 5.04 -0.63
CA ASP A 241 -15.92 4.72 0.44
C ASP A 241 -15.30 4.94 1.83
N GLU A 242 -15.96 4.45 2.89
CA GLU A 242 -15.47 4.60 4.27
C GLU A 242 -14.06 4.04 4.48
N THR A 243 -13.66 3.02 3.73
CA THR A 243 -12.31 2.44 3.84
C THR A 243 -11.23 3.37 3.28
N ALA A 244 -11.60 4.23 2.32
CA ALA A 244 -10.72 5.20 1.69
C ALA A 244 -10.76 6.59 2.34
N LEU A 245 -11.80 6.90 3.12
CA LEU A 245 -11.95 8.17 3.81
C LEU A 245 -10.70 8.59 4.63
N PRO A 246 -9.99 7.69 5.35
CA PRO A 246 -8.75 8.08 6.05
C PRO A 246 -7.66 8.60 5.10
N ALA A 247 -7.51 7.99 3.93
CA ALA A 247 -6.54 8.41 2.92
C ALA A 247 -6.94 9.73 2.27
N ILE A 248 -8.21 9.87 1.87
CA ILE A 248 -8.77 11.11 1.33
C ILE A 248 -8.55 12.26 2.32
N ALA A 249 -8.83 12.03 3.59
CA ALA A 249 -8.69 13.04 4.63
C ALA A 249 -7.23 13.42 4.90
N ARG A 250 -6.27 12.50 4.75
CA ARG A 250 -4.84 12.81 4.79
C ARG A 250 -4.39 13.60 3.56
N ILE A 251 -4.80 13.18 2.37
CA ILE A 251 -4.48 13.86 1.11
C ILE A 251 -4.98 15.30 1.14
N VAL A 252 -6.22 15.54 1.57
CA VAL A 252 -6.78 16.90 1.68
C VAL A 252 -6.01 17.75 2.69
N ALA A 253 -5.61 17.17 3.83
CA ALA A 253 -4.88 17.89 4.88
C ALA A 253 -3.46 18.30 4.46
N GLU A 254 -2.80 17.48 3.65
CA GLU A 254 -1.42 17.68 3.22
C GLU A 254 -1.30 18.23 1.78
N ALA A 255 -2.41 18.41 1.06
CA ALA A 255 -2.43 19.00 -0.27
C ALA A 255 -1.91 20.45 -0.26
N PRO A 256 -1.08 20.85 -1.25
CA PRO A 256 -0.68 22.25 -1.43
C PRO A 256 -1.88 23.19 -1.51
N ALA A 257 -1.76 24.40 -0.95
CA ALA A 257 -2.88 25.34 -0.83
C ALA A 257 -3.48 25.80 -2.18
N ASP A 258 -2.70 25.76 -3.26
CA ASP A 258 -3.11 26.07 -4.62
C ASP A 258 -3.74 24.89 -5.37
N THR A 259 -3.83 23.72 -4.73
CA THR A 259 -4.50 22.54 -5.29
C THR A 259 -6.02 22.71 -5.24
N ARG A 260 -6.68 22.38 -6.36
CA ARG A 260 -8.13 22.18 -6.39
C ARG A 260 -8.44 20.70 -6.20
N VAL A 261 -9.18 20.39 -5.14
CA VAL A 261 -9.61 19.03 -4.81
C VAL A 261 -11.12 18.93 -4.95
N GLU A 262 -11.59 17.94 -5.71
CA GLU A 262 -12.98 17.47 -5.69
C GLU A 262 -13.02 16.08 -5.07
N ALA A 263 -13.82 15.88 -4.04
CA ALA A 263 -13.94 14.60 -3.34
C ALA A 263 -15.36 14.05 -3.44
N ILE A 264 -15.50 12.79 -3.84
CA ILE A 264 -16.76 12.04 -3.81
C ILE A 264 -16.58 10.89 -2.84
N ILE A 265 -17.33 10.92 -1.75
CA ILE A 265 -17.13 10.00 -0.63
C ILE A 265 -18.45 9.31 -0.32
N GLU A 266 -18.46 8.00 -0.44
CA GLU A 266 -19.57 7.16 -0.01
C GLU A 266 -19.42 6.80 1.46
N VAL A 267 -20.49 7.02 2.22
CA VAL A 267 -20.61 6.63 3.63
C VAL A 267 -22.00 6.05 3.87
N GLU A 268 -22.20 5.36 4.99
CA GLU A 268 -23.52 4.87 5.37
C GLU A 268 -24.59 5.98 5.33
N ASP A 269 -24.38 7.05 6.10
CA ASP A 269 -25.32 8.15 6.27
C ASP A 269 -24.61 9.44 6.72
N ALA A 270 -25.39 10.51 6.93
CA ALA A 270 -24.87 11.83 7.30
C ALA A 270 -24.10 11.85 8.64
N ALA A 271 -24.29 10.88 9.54
CA ALA A 271 -23.56 10.81 10.80
C ALA A 271 -22.11 10.31 10.63
N GLU A 272 -21.80 9.74 9.46
CA GLU A 272 -20.46 9.30 9.08
C GLU A 272 -19.66 10.38 8.35
N GLU A 273 -20.26 11.53 8.03
CA GLU A 273 -19.55 12.66 7.45
C GLU A 273 -18.51 13.22 8.42
N GLN A 274 -17.31 13.50 7.92
CA GLN A 274 -16.20 14.02 8.71
C GLN A 274 -15.71 15.36 8.16
N PRO A 275 -15.26 16.28 9.02
CA PRO A 275 -14.56 17.47 8.55
C PRO A 275 -13.24 17.04 7.88
N LEU A 276 -12.94 17.63 6.72
CA LEU A 276 -11.72 17.42 5.97
C LEU A 276 -10.91 18.74 5.96
N PRO A 277 -10.22 19.08 7.07
CA PRO A 277 -9.45 20.31 7.13
C PRO A 277 -8.23 20.23 6.21
N GLY A 278 -7.87 21.36 5.57
CA GLY A 278 -6.73 21.48 4.69
C GLY A 278 -6.58 22.91 4.15
N GLY A 279 -5.48 23.19 3.48
CA GLY A 279 -5.22 24.49 2.84
C GLY A 279 -5.76 24.62 1.41
N ALA A 280 -6.07 23.48 0.78
CA ALA A 280 -6.52 23.40 -0.61
C ALA A 280 -7.96 23.89 -0.80
N THR A 281 -8.32 24.27 -2.04
CA THR A 281 -9.72 24.54 -2.39
C THR A 281 -10.44 23.21 -2.54
N LEU A 282 -11.42 22.94 -1.67
CA LEU A 282 -12.09 21.64 -1.57
C LEU A 282 -13.59 21.72 -1.90
N GLY A 283 -14.04 20.93 -2.87
CA GLY A 283 -15.43 20.52 -3.06
C GLY A 283 -15.64 19.11 -2.53
N VAL A 284 -16.67 18.88 -1.72
CA VAL A 284 -17.01 17.53 -1.21
C VAL A 284 -18.44 17.18 -1.57
N ARG A 285 -18.64 16.00 -2.14
CA ARG A 285 -19.95 15.37 -2.35
C ARG A 285 -20.02 14.07 -1.56
N TRP A 286 -20.81 14.09 -0.51
CA TRP A 286 -21.15 12.89 0.26
C TRP A 286 -22.25 12.09 -0.45
N LEU A 287 -22.07 10.79 -0.53
CA LEU A 287 -23.07 9.84 -0.99
C LEU A 287 -23.49 8.97 0.19
N HIS A 288 -24.78 8.99 0.53
CA HIS A 288 -25.30 8.25 1.68
C HIS A 288 -25.90 6.92 1.23
N ARG A 289 -25.20 5.82 1.50
CA ARG A 289 -25.59 4.45 1.13
C ARG A 289 -26.99 4.09 1.62
N ALA A 290 -27.37 4.54 2.81
CA ALA A 290 -28.70 4.31 3.40
C ALA A 290 -29.85 4.93 2.58
N THR A 291 -29.56 5.89 1.71
CA THR A 291 -30.54 6.57 0.84
C THR A 291 -30.59 6.00 -0.57
N TYR A 292 -29.72 5.04 -0.89
CA TYR A 292 -29.66 4.50 -2.24
C TYR A 292 -30.95 3.77 -2.61
N PRO A 293 -31.46 3.96 -3.84
CA PRO A 293 -32.51 3.11 -4.34
C PRO A 293 -32.03 1.66 -4.37
N GLN A 294 -32.85 0.72 -3.89
CA GLN A 294 -32.52 -0.72 -3.84
C GLN A 294 -32.05 -1.27 -5.21
N GLU A 295 -32.57 -0.70 -6.30
CA GLU A 295 -32.25 -1.07 -7.69
C GLU A 295 -30.91 -0.48 -8.20
N LYS A 296 -30.19 0.32 -7.38
CA LYS A 296 -29.05 1.14 -7.80
C LYS A 296 -27.86 1.04 -6.82
N PRO A 297 -27.30 -0.17 -6.57
CA PRO A 297 -26.19 -0.35 -5.62
C PRO A 297 -24.86 0.27 -6.07
N ASP A 298 -24.67 0.50 -7.37
CA ASP A 298 -23.48 1.04 -8.04
C ASP A 298 -23.44 2.59 -8.07
N THR A 299 -23.98 3.24 -7.03
CA THR A 299 -24.10 4.71 -7.02
C THR A 299 -22.74 5.42 -6.92
N LEU A 300 -21.80 4.91 -6.11
CA LEU A 300 -20.42 5.40 -6.10
C LEU A 300 -19.73 5.21 -7.46
N LEU A 301 -19.87 4.04 -8.08
CA LEU A 301 -19.28 3.77 -9.40
C LEU A 301 -19.78 4.76 -10.46
N ARG A 302 -21.09 4.96 -10.58
CA ARG A 302 -21.65 5.94 -11.54
C ARG A 302 -21.17 7.36 -11.25
N ALA A 303 -21.14 7.73 -9.98
CA ALA A 303 -20.65 9.01 -9.52
C ALA A 303 -19.17 9.23 -9.90
N ALA A 304 -18.34 8.20 -9.76
CA ALA A 304 -16.94 8.21 -10.14
C ALA A 304 -16.78 8.41 -11.65
N LEU A 305 -17.47 7.60 -12.46
CA LEU A 305 -17.39 7.65 -13.93
C LEU A 305 -17.83 9.03 -14.47
N GLN A 306 -18.94 9.58 -13.94
CA GLN A 306 -19.41 10.91 -14.32
C GLN A 306 -18.40 12.01 -13.98
N ALA A 307 -17.77 11.93 -12.81
CA ALA A 307 -16.78 12.91 -12.38
C ALA A 307 -15.49 12.80 -13.22
N ILE A 308 -15.04 11.60 -13.52
CA ILE A 308 -13.91 11.35 -14.43
C ILE A 308 -14.21 11.91 -15.82
N ASP A 309 -15.44 11.74 -16.32
CA ASP A 309 -15.81 12.25 -17.64
C ASP A 309 -15.87 13.78 -17.73
N ALA A 310 -16.19 14.43 -16.62
CA ALA A 310 -16.26 15.88 -16.50
C ALA A 310 -14.91 16.54 -16.12
N ALA A 311 -13.94 15.75 -15.64
CA ALA A 311 -12.65 16.26 -15.21
C ALA A 311 -11.77 16.66 -16.42
N PRO A 312 -10.96 17.72 -16.30
CA PRO A 312 -9.86 18.00 -17.22
C PRO A 312 -8.93 16.79 -17.40
N ASP A 313 -8.35 16.64 -18.60
CA ASP A 313 -7.44 15.53 -18.92
C ASP A 313 -6.17 15.51 -18.06
N ASP A 314 -5.82 16.65 -17.44
CA ASP A 314 -4.66 16.82 -16.59
C ASP A 314 -4.97 16.60 -15.09
N THR A 315 -6.22 16.31 -14.72
CA THR A 315 -6.60 15.98 -13.34
C THR A 315 -5.93 14.69 -12.87
N PHE A 316 -5.36 14.72 -11.66
CA PHE A 316 -4.93 13.50 -10.98
C PHE A 316 -6.16 12.76 -10.44
N VAL A 317 -6.38 11.52 -10.89
CA VAL A 317 -7.52 10.70 -10.48
C VAL A 317 -7.08 9.71 -9.39
N TRP A 318 -7.55 9.92 -8.17
CA TRP A 318 -7.31 9.03 -7.04
C TRP A 318 -8.61 8.30 -6.69
N VAL A 319 -8.61 6.98 -6.75
CA VAL A 319 -9.77 6.14 -6.45
C VAL A 319 -9.36 4.96 -5.57
N ALA A 320 -10.05 4.81 -4.44
CA ALA A 320 -9.97 3.61 -3.62
C ALA A 320 -11.35 3.19 -3.12
N CYS A 321 -11.77 1.97 -3.46
CA CYS A 321 -13.04 1.39 -3.02
C CYS A 321 -13.02 -0.13 -3.22
N GLU A 322 -14.18 -0.71 -3.54
CA GLU A 322 -14.39 -2.12 -3.81
C GLU A 322 -13.78 -2.58 -5.15
N LYS A 323 -13.31 -3.82 -5.19
CA LYS A 323 -12.56 -4.42 -6.30
C LYS A 323 -13.23 -4.36 -7.67
N ASP A 324 -14.52 -4.68 -7.77
CA ASP A 324 -15.20 -4.70 -9.06
C ASP A 324 -15.46 -3.30 -9.59
N ASP A 325 -15.78 -2.34 -8.71
CA ASP A 325 -15.91 -0.93 -9.09
C ASP A 325 -14.57 -0.37 -9.61
N VAL A 326 -13.47 -0.66 -8.92
CA VAL A 326 -12.10 -0.29 -9.32
C VAL A 326 -11.73 -0.87 -10.69
N ARG A 327 -12.11 -2.13 -10.97
CA ARG A 327 -11.87 -2.76 -12.28
C ARG A 327 -12.56 -2.00 -13.42
N VAL A 328 -13.83 -1.60 -13.22
CA VAL A 328 -14.58 -0.82 -14.20
C VAL A 328 -13.94 0.55 -14.41
N ILE A 329 -13.57 1.24 -13.33
CA ILE A 329 -12.95 2.57 -13.37
C ILE A 329 -11.59 2.53 -14.10
N ARG A 330 -10.72 1.55 -13.80
CA ARG A 330 -9.44 1.38 -14.50
C ARG A 330 -9.65 1.17 -16.01
N LYS A 331 -10.63 0.34 -16.39
CA LYS A 331 -10.95 0.09 -17.80
C LYS A 331 -11.40 1.38 -18.50
N HIS A 332 -12.23 2.19 -17.82
CA HIS A 332 -12.71 3.47 -18.34
C HIS A 332 -11.58 4.47 -18.57
N LEU A 333 -10.72 4.68 -17.57
CA LEU A 333 -9.54 5.56 -17.68
C LEU A 333 -8.61 5.10 -18.81
N LYS A 334 -8.37 3.78 -18.93
CA LYS A 334 -7.58 3.21 -20.04
C LYS A 334 -8.21 3.50 -21.39
N SER A 335 -9.53 3.37 -21.55
CA SER A 335 -10.20 3.67 -22.82
C SER A 335 -10.16 5.16 -23.21
N ARG A 336 -10.01 6.05 -22.21
CA ARG A 336 -9.80 7.49 -22.42
C ARG A 336 -8.34 7.86 -22.71
N GLY A 337 -7.40 6.91 -22.58
CA GLY A 337 -5.98 7.21 -22.68
C GLY A 337 -5.46 8.09 -21.54
N HIS A 338 -6.08 8.02 -20.36
CA HIS A 338 -5.65 8.79 -19.19
C HIS A 338 -4.19 8.49 -18.84
N ASP A 339 -3.43 9.52 -18.51
CA ASP A 339 -2.00 9.37 -18.18
C ASP A 339 -1.84 8.49 -16.92
N ARG A 340 -1.08 7.41 -17.05
CA ARG A 340 -0.80 6.48 -15.95
C ARG A 340 -0.06 7.14 -14.78
N LYS A 341 0.66 8.24 -15.03
CA LYS A 341 1.34 9.03 -14.00
C LYS A 341 0.40 10.00 -13.26
N ARG A 342 -0.84 10.17 -13.75
CA ARG A 342 -1.87 11.04 -13.17
C ARG A 342 -3.04 10.23 -12.60
N MET A 343 -2.77 9.04 -12.10
CA MET A 343 -3.80 8.26 -11.41
C MET A 343 -3.22 7.37 -10.31
N TYR A 344 -4.01 7.21 -9.26
CA TYR A 344 -3.89 6.13 -8.30
C TYR A 344 -5.24 5.46 -8.21
N VAL A 345 -5.36 4.22 -8.67
CA VAL A 345 -6.64 3.50 -8.67
C VAL A 345 -6.37 2.16 -8.07
N ALA A 346 -6.87 1.88 -6.87
CA ALA A 346 -6.60 0.66 -6.11
C ALA A 346 -7.87 0.16 -5.42
N TYR A 347 -7.99 -1.15 -5.20
CA TYR A 347 -9.08 -1.69 -4.38
C TYR A 347 -8.58 -1.90 -2.95
N TYR A 348 -9.38 -1.49 -1.97
CA TYR A 348 -9.06 -1.68 -0.56
C TYR A 348 -9.73 -2.93 0.01
N TRP A 349 -10.80 -3.39 -0.64
CA TRP A 349 -11.54 -4.56 -0.22
C TRP A 349 -12.25 -5.21 -1.41
N GLU A 350 -12.74 -6.42 -1.19
CA GLU A 350 -13.49 -7.22 -2.16
C GLU A 350 -14.74 -7.74 -1.44
N ARG A 351 -15.91 -7.62 -2.07
CA ARG A 351 -17.12 -8.27 -1.58
C ARG A 351 -16.93 -9.78 -1.67
N GLN A 352 -17.23 -10.50 -0.58
CA GLN A 352 -17.24 -11.97 -0.58
C GLN A 352 -18.48 -12.54 -1.23
#